data_AF-A0A2P8HFE0-F1
#
_entry.id   AF-A0A2P8HFE0-F1
#
_cell.length_a   1.000
_cell.length_b   1.000
_cell.length_c   1.000
_cell.angle_alpha   90.00
_cell.angle_beta   90.00
_cell.angle_gamma   90.00
#
_symmetry.space_group_name_H-M   'P 1'
#
loop_
_entity.id
_entity.type
_entity.pdbx_description
1 polymer ?
#
loop_
_entity_poly.entity_id
_entity_poly.type
_entity_poly.pdbx_seq_one_letter_code
_entity_poly.pdbx_strand_id
1 'polypeptide(L)'
;MPMLEVDKREAQLLNKAIHVWQQEKLISKEQADNLHKSYSINNTDWQTITLYIFIAAISCALMAFGSLVLDEKWIEIIRKKFSLTDSVIALLFAGLTVFLCYQGWRRNKHQPLFSFNRELFWLLPVLSIGVSVVYLGKSVNYLEGNYGAFWLLATCCYGILGATLHSRLLWLSMLLCLIPAYIKLTYYLTNDASLFLGMNLPCRMALLGAVLVLLAWGLRWLPVHQKCYLERWLAVVHYFRLADFYFW
;
A
#
# COMPACT_ATOMS: atom_id res chain seq x y z
N MET A 1 -18.42 6.81 -44.13
CA MET A 1 -18.51 5.41 -43.64
C MET A 1 -18.07 5.42 -42.19
N PRO A 2 -18.73 4.67 -41.29
CA PRO A 2 -18.25 4.55 -39.91
C PRO A 2 -16.86 3.90 -39.94
N MET A 3 -15.87 4.59 -39.36
CA MET A 3 -14.53 4.02 -39.19
C MET A 3 -14.57 3.06 -38.00
N LEU A 4 -13.99 1.87 -38.16
CA LEU A 4 -13.91 0.90 -37.09
C LEU A 4 -12.89 1.40 -36.05
N GLU A 5 -13.31 1.70 -34.83
CA GLU A 5 -12.40 2.02 -33.74
C GLU A 5 -11.94 0.74 -33.03
N VAL A 6 -10.64 0.57 -32.87
CA VAL A 6 -10.03 -0.63 -32.28
C VAL A 6 -8.97 -0.27 -31.24
N ASP A 7 -8.88 -1.09 -30.19
CA ASP A 7 -7.83 -1.05 -29.16
C ASP A 7 -6.44 -1.28 -29.80
N LYS A 8 -5.37 -0.73 -29.21
CA LYS A 8 -3.97 -1.04 -29.55
C LYS A 8 -3.70 -2.55 -29.73
N ARG A 9 -4.25 -3.43 -28.88
CA ARG A 9 -4.11 -4.90 -29.01
C ARG A 9 -4.84 -5.44 -30.23
N GLU A 10 -6.06 -4.98 -30.47
CA GLU A 10 -6.86 -5.38 -31.63
C GLU A 10 -6.22 -4.89 -32.93
N ALA A 11 -5.68 -3.67 -32.92
CA ALA A 11 -4.92 -3.09 -34.03
C ALA A 11 -3.62 -3.86 -34.32
N GLN A 12 -2.90 -4.33 -33.29
CA GLN A 12 -1.74 -5.21 -33.45
C GLN A 12 -2.13 -6.56 -34.07
N LEU A 13 -3.26 -7.13 -33.64
CA LEU A 13 -3.78 -8.38 -34.18
C LEU A 13 -4.21 -8.22 -35.65
N LEU A 14 -4.93 -7.14 -35.97
CA LEU A 14 -5.34 -6.79 -37.34
C LEU A 14 -4.13 -6.57 -38.26
N ASN A 15 -3.14 -5.78 -37.82
CA ASN A 15 -1.89 -5.58 -38.57
C ASN A 15 -1.19 -6.91 -38.87
N LYS A 16 -1.11 -7.80 -37.88
CA LYS A 16 -0.47 -9.10 -38.04
C LYS A 16 -1.25 -10.01 -38.99
N ALA A 17 -2.58 -10.03 -38.90
CA ALA A 17 -3.44 -10.81 -39.78
C ALA A 17 -3.35 -10.32 -41.24
N ILE A 18 -3.45 -9.01 -41.48
CA ILE A 18 -3.34 -8.41 -42.83
C ILE A 18 -1.97 -8.74 -43.44
N HIS A 19 -0.90 -8.66 -42.67
CA HIS A 19 0.44 -9.01 -43.13
C HIS A 19 0.57 -10.48 -43.53
N VAL A 20 0.03 -11.41 -42.73
CA VAL A 20 0.02 -12.85 -43.06
C VAL A 20 -0.80 -13.12 -44.32
N TRP A 21 -2.01 -12.54 -44.44
CA TRP A 21 -2.85 -12.72 -45.62
C TRP A 21 -2.24 -12.14 -46.90
N GLN A 22 -1.49 -11.05 -46.78
CA GLN A 22 -0.72 -10.50 -47.90
C GLN A 22 0.44 -11.42 -48.31
N GLN A 23 1.14 -12.02 -47.34
CA GLN A 23 2.22 -13.00 -47.61
C GLN A 23 1.70 -14.29 -48.24
N GLU A 24 0.54 -14.77 -47.81
CA GLU A 24 -0.11 -15.96 -48.36
C GLU A 24 -0.84 -15.68 -49.70
N LYS A 25 -0.77 -14.46 -50.22
CA LYS A 25 -1.44 -14.00 -51.46
C LYS A 25 -2.97 -14.15 -51.43
N LEU A 26 -3.58 -14.17 -50.25
CA LEU A 26 -5.04 -14.19 -50.08
C LEU A 26 -5.68 -12.83 -50.38
N ILE A 27 -4.91 -11.75 -50.28
CA ILE A 27 -5.34 -10.37 -50.57
C ILE A 27 -4.30 -9.63 -51.42
N SER A 28 -4.75 -8.71 -52.26
CA SER A 28 -3.87 -7.84 -53.05
C SER A 28 -3.26 -6.72 -52.19
N LYS A 29 -2.18 -6.11 -52.68
CA LYS A 29 -1.52 -4.98 -51.99
C LYS A 29 -2.47 -3.78 -51.83
N GLU A 30 -3.30 -3.49 -52.83
CA GLU A 30 -4.33 -2.45 -52.73
C GLU A 30 -5.42 -2.78 -51.69
N GLN A 31 -5.82 -4.05 -51.58
CA GLN A 31 -6.80 -4.47 -50.58
C GLN A 31 -6.25 -4.34 -49.16
N ALA A 32 -4.97 -4.66 -48.95
CA ALA A 32 -4.30 -4.46 -47.66
C ALA A 32 -4.26 -2.98 -47.27
N ASP A 33 -3.92 -2.08 -48.20
CA ASP A 33 -3.89 -0.64 -47.95
C ASP A 33 -5.28 -0.07 -47.63
N ASN A 34 -6.34 -0.58 -48.28
CA ASN A 34 -7.71 -0.20 -47.98
C ASN A 34 -8.17 -0.72 -46.60
N LEU A 35 -7.75 -1.93 -46.20
CA LEU A 35 -8.04 -2.49 -44.89
C LEU A 35 -7.36 -1.69 -43.77
N HIS A 36 -6.11 -1.28 -43.94
CA HIS A 36 -5.42 -0.41 -42.98
C HIS A 36 -6.11 0.96 -42.82
N LYS A 37 -6.69 1.51 -43.89
CA LYS A 37 -7.45 2.77 -43.85
C LYS A 37 -8.87 2.63 -43.30
N SER A 38 -9.37 1.40 -43.14
CA SER A 38 -10.74 1.14 -42.69
C SER A 38 -10.93 1.21 -41.17
N TYR A 39 -9.84 1.21 -40.40
CA TYR A 39 -9.87 1.27 -38.94
C TYR A 39 -8.96 2.37 -38.38
N SER A 40 -9.32 2.91 -37.22
CA SER A 40 -8.53 3.87 -36.45
C SER A 40 -8.18 3.28 -35.08
N ILE A 41 -6.97 3.59 -34.59
CA ILE A 41 -6.53 3.14 -33.27
C ILE A 41 -7.08 4.11 -32.23
N ASN A 42 -7.91 3.61 -31.32
CA ASN A 42 -8.33 4.40 -30.17
C ASN A 42 -7.16 4.46 -29.17
N ASN A 43 -6.52 5.63 -29.08
CA ASN A 43 -5.30 5.82 -28.28
C ASN A 43 -5.59 6.14 -26.80
N THR A 44 -6.86 6.10 -26.37
CA THR A 44 -7.23 6.41 -24.99
C THR A 44 -6.84 5.27 -24.06
N ASP A 45 -5.81 5.50 -23.23
CA ASP A 45 -5.37 4.56 -22.17
C ASP A 45 -6.34 4.58 -20.97
N TRP A 46 -7.52 4.01 -21.16
CA TRP A 46 -8.56 3.86 -20.12
C TRP A 46 -8.05 3.18 -18.86
N GLN A 47 -7.04 2.29 -18.96
CA GLN A 47 -6.41 1.65 -17.81
C GLN A 47 -5.71 2.67 -16.90
N THR A 48 -5.00 3.63 -17.47
CA THR A 48 -4.29 4.68 -16.74
C THR A 48 -5.27 5.66 -16.10
N ILE A 49 -6.32 6.05 -16.83
CA ILE A 49 -7.41 6.89 -16.29
C ILE A 49 -8.09 6.20 -15.11
N THR A 50 -8.41 4.91 -15.25
CA THR A 50 -9.02 4.10 -14.19
C THR A 50 -8.12 4.03 -12.95
N LEU A 51 -6.81 3.86 -13.15
CA LEU A 51 -5.84 3.87 -12.05
C LEU A 51 -5.84 5.21 -11.30
N TYR A 52 -5.84 6.34 -12.00
CA TYR A 52 -5.85 7.66 -11.36
C TYR A 52 -7.15 7.94 -10.61
N ILE A 53 -8.31 7.62 -11.18
CA ILE A 53 -9.61 7.77 -10.51
C ILE A 53 -9.64 6.90 -9.24
N PHE A 54 -9.10 5.69 -9.32
CA PHE A 54 -9.04 4.80 -8.18
C PHE A 54 -8.12 5.30 -7.07
N ILE A 55 -6.94 5.83 -7.42
CA ILE A 55 -6.03 6.47 -6.45
C ILE A 55 -6.73 7.66 -5.78
N ALA A 56 -7.41 8.52 -6.56
CA ALA A 56 -8.16 9.66 -6.02
C ALA A 56 -9.28 9.20 -5.06
N ALA A 57 -10.02 8.15 -5.42
CA ALA A 57 -11.06 7.57 -4.58
C ALA A 57 -10.51 7.01 -3.26
N ILE A 58 -9.36 6.31 -3.30
CA ILE A 58 -8.68 5.82 -2.10
C ILE A 58 -8.24 6.98 -1.21
N SER A 59 -7.57 7.98 -1.78
CA SER A 59 -7.09 9.14 -1.02
C SER A 59 -8.24 9.87 -0.34
N CYS A 60 -9.37 10.03 -1.05
CA CYS A 60 -10.59 10.60 -0.48
C CYS A 60 -11.15 9.74 0.66
N ALA A 61 -11.28 8.43 0.46
CA ALA A 61 -11.76 7.52 1.49
C ALA A 61 -10.86 7.51 2.74
N LEU A 62 -9.54 7.52 2.55
CA LEU A 62 -8.55 7.59 3.64
C LEU A 62 -8.65 8.91 4.40
N MET A 63 -8.80 10.03 3.70
CA MET A 63 -8.93 11.35 4.32
C MET A 63 -10.25 11.47 5.09
N ALA A 64 -11.36 11.00 4.52
CA ALA A 64 -12.66 10.96 5.18
C ALA A 64 -12.62 10.08 6.44
N PHE A 65 -12.02 8.89 6.33
CA PHE A 65 -11.83 7.99 7.47
C PHE A 65 -10.92 8.61 8.54
N GLY A 66 -9.78 9.19 8.15
CA GLY A 66 -8.86 9.87 9.06
C GLY A 66 -9.52 11.03 9.79
N SER A 67 -10.28 11.86 9.07
CA SER A 67 -11.06 12.96 9.65
C SER A 67 -12.09 12.44 10.65
N LEU A 68 -12.79 11.34 10.33
CA LEU A 68 -13.78 10.74 11.22
C LEU A 68 -13.14 10.19 12.51
N VAL A 69 -11.95 9.58 12.41
CA VAL A 69 -11.22 9.00 13.56
C VAL A 69 -10.55 10.07 14.44
N LEU A 70 -10.17 11.22 13.87
CA LEU A 70 -9.56 12.32 14.61
C LEU A 70 -10.59 13.24 15.26
N ASP A 71 -11.85 13.24 14.79
CA ASP A 71 -12.89 14.09 15.35
C ASP A 71 -13.42 13.54 16.69
N GLU A 72 -13.03 14.22 17.76
CA GLU A 72 -13.43 13.90 19.12
C GLU A 72 -14.96 13.94 19.32
N LYS A 73 -15.69 14.82 18.62
CA LYS A 73 -17.15 14.94 18.76
C LYS A 73 -17.86 13.72 18.18
N TRP A 74 -17.42 13.22 17.02
CA TRP A 74 -17.97 12.00 16.44
C TRP A 74 -17.75 10.79 17.34
N ILE A 75 -16.55 10.67 17.91
CA ILE A 75 -16.21 9.60 18.84
C ILE A 75 -17.07 9.67 20.10
N GLU A 76 -17.29 10.86 20.66
CA GLU A 76 -18.17 11.04 21.80
C GLU A 76 -19.62 10.64 21.50
N ILE A 77 -20.13 10.94 20.31
CA ILE A 77 -21.47 10.53 19.89
C ILE A 77 -21.58 9.00 19.82
N ILE A 78 -20.57 8.32 19.24
CA ILE A 78 -20.53 6.85 19.21
C ILE A 78 -20.42 6.28 20.63
N ARG A 79 -19.55 6.85 21.48
CA ARG A 79 -19.38 6.46 22.88
C ARG A 79 -20.69 6.58 23.65
N LYS A 80 -21.43 7.67 23.47
CA LYS A 80 -22.73 7.89 24.12
C LYS A 80 -23.79 6.91 23.60
N LYS A 81 -23.81 6.62 22.29
CA LYS A 81 -24.84 5.79 21.68
C LYS A 81 -24.65 4.29 21.93
N PHE A 82 -23.40 3.83 22.02
CA PHE A 82 -23.08 2.41 22.21
C PHE A 82 -22.47 2.08 23.57
N SER A 83 -22.29 3.07 24.46
CA SER A 83 -21.63 2.92 25.77
C SER A 83 -20.26 2.22 25.69
N LEU A 84 -19.54 2.40 24.58
CA LEU A 84 -18.28 1.69 24.31
C LEU A 84 -17.12 2.36 25.03
N THR A 85 -16.39 1.61 25.85
CA THR A 85 -15.11 2.05 26.39
C THR A 85 -14.02 1.96 25.31
N ASP A 86 -12.95 2.75 25.45
CA ASP A 86 -11.84 2.75 24.50
C ASP A 86 -11.24 1.35 24.30
N SER A 87 -11.18 0.54 25.38
CA SER A 87 -10.76 -0.87 25.32
C SER A 87 -11.67 -1.73 24.45
N VAL A 88 -12.99 -1.52 24.51
CA VAL A 88 -13.94 -2.30 23.70
C VAL A 88 -13.79 -1.95 22.22
N ILE A 89 -13.60 -0.68 21.88
CA ILE A 89 -13.32 -0.26 20.50
C ILE A 89 -12.03 -0.91 20.01
N ALA A 90 -10.96 -0.86 20.81
CA ALA A 90 -9.69 -1.51 20.47
C ALA A 90 -9.86 -3.01 20.20
N LEU A 91 -10.63 -3.71 21.04
CA LEU A 91 -10.90 -5.15 20.92
C LEU A 91 -11.77 -5.48 19.70
N LEU A 92 -12.80 -4.68 19.42
CA LEU A 92 -13.66 -4.85 18.25
C LEU A 92 -12.88 -4.72 16.95
N PHE A 93 -12.03 -3.69 16.83
CA PHE A 93 -11.18 -3.49 15.66
C PHE A 93 -10.04 -4.52 15.59
N ALA A 94 -9.54 -5.02 16.72
CA ALA A 94 -8.61 -6.17 16.72
C ALA A 94 -9.29 -7.42 16.15
N GLY A 95 -10.50 -7.74 16.61
CA GLY A 95 -11.29 -8.87 16.10
C GLY A 95 -11.63 -8.71 14.61
N LEU A 96 -12.03 -7.50 14.20
CA LEU A 96 -12.27 -7.17 12.80
C LEU A 96 -11.00 -7.36 11.95
N THR A 97 -9.84 -6.96 12.44
CA THR A 97 -8.56 -7.18 11.77
C THR A 97 -8.32 -8.66 11.52
N VAL A 98 -8.47 -9.51 12.55
CA VAL A 98 -8.29 -10.96 12.43
C VAL A 98 -9.26 -11.53 11.40
N PHE A 99 -10.53 -11.12 11.45
CA PHE A 99 -11.55 -11.54 10.48
C PHE A 99 -11.20 -11.13 9.04
N LEU A 100 -10.76 -9.89 8.82
CA LEU A 100 -10.36 -9.39 7.51
C LEU A 100 -9.11 -10.08 6.99
N CYS A 101 -8.10 -10.30 7.84
CA CYS A 101 -6.89 -11.06 7.49
C CYS A 101 -7.23 -12.50 7.10
N TYR A 102 -8.11 -13.16 7.85
CA TYR A 102 -8.58 -14.51 7.52
C TYR A 102 -9.34 -14.53 6.19
N GLN A 103 -10.24 -13.57 5.97
CA GLN A 103 -10.98 -13.46 4.71
C GLN A 103 -10.05 -13.18 3.53
N GLY A 104 -9.05 -12.31 3.69
CA GLY A 104 -8.03 -12.00 2.70
C GLY A 104 -7.20 -13.22 2.33
N TRP A 105 -6.76 -13.98 3.33
CA TRP A 105 -6.06 -15.24 3.12
C TRP A 105 -6.93 -16.27 2.37
N ARG A 106 -8.20 -16.44 2.76
CA ARG A 106 -9.15 -17.34 2.08
C ARG A 106 -9.38 -16.91 0.62
N ARG A 107 -9.58 -15.61 0.36
CA ARG A 107 -9.80 -15.07 -1.00
C ARG A 107 -8.60 -15.29 -1.91
N ASN A 108 -7.39 -15.13 -1.38
CA ASN A 108 -6.14 -15.36 -2.14
C ASN A 108 -6.02 -16.78 -2.69
N LYS A 109 -6.62 -17.77 -2.02
CA LYS A 109 -6.59 -19.17 -2.47
C LYS A 109 -7.57 -19.46 -3.61
N HIS A 110 -8.64 -18.68 -3.74
CA HIS A 110 -9.77 -19.01 -4.62
C HIS A 110 -9.89 -18.15 -5.88
N GLN A 111 -9.30 -16.95 -5.96
CA GLN A 111 -9.36 -16.13 -7.18
C GLN A 111 -8.02 -15.44 -7.52
N PRO A 112 -7.35 -15.84 -8.63
CA PRO A 112 -6.13 -15.20 -9.13
C PRO A 112 -6.44 -14.02 -10.08
N LEU A 113 -7.54 -13.29 -9.89
CA LEU A 113 -7.92 -12.19 -10.79
C LEU A 113 -7.41 -10.83 -10.28
N PHE A 114 -6.68 -10.13 -11.17
CA PHE A 114 -6.10 -8.78 -11.07
C PHE A 114 -5.33 -8.42 -9.79
N SER A 115 -4.01 -8.25 -9.93
CA SER A 115 -3.06 -7.96 -8.84
C SER A 115 -3.33 -6.68 -8.04
N PHE A 116 -3.98 -5.69 -8.65
CA PHE A 116 -4.22 -4.37 -8.04
C PHE A 116 -5.38 -4.38 -7.03
N ASN A 117 -6.50 -5.04 -7.39
CA ASN A 117 -7.66 -5.16 -6.50
C ASN A 117 -7.33 -6.00 -5.25
N ARG A 118 -6.36 -6.93 -5.37
CA ARG A 118 -5.81 -7.70 -4.26
C ARG A 118 -5.05 -6.84 -3.24
N GLU A 119 -4.25 -5.87 -3.68
CA GLU A 119 -3.52 -4.98 -2.77
C GLU A 119 -4.47 -3.98 -2.09
N LEU A 120 -5.54 -3.54 -2.78
CA LEU A 120 -6.57 -2.68 -2.18
C LEU A 120 -7.22 -3.34 -0.96
N PHE A 121 -7.52 -4.64 -1.01
CA PHE A 121 -8.17 -5.32 0.11
C PHE A 121 -7.37 -5.18 1.42
N TRP A 122 -6.04 -5.11 1.34
CA TRP A 122 -5.17 -4.96 2.51
C TRP A 122 -5.27 -3.59 3.19
N LEU A 123 -5.85 -2.56 2.55
CA LEU A 123 -6.11 -1.27 3.19
C LEU A 123 -7.05 -1.42 4.39
N LEU A 124 -8.05 -2.32 4.31
CA LEU A 124 -9.03 -2.49 5.37
C LEU A 124 -8.38 -3.03 6.67
N PRO A 125 -7.62 -4.15 6.66
CA PRO A 125 -6.80 -4.56 7.80
C PRO A 125 -5.85 -3.47 8.29
N VAL A 126 -5.18 -2.74 7.38
CA VAL A 126 -4.23 -1.68 7.78
C VAL A 126 -4.92 -0.62 8.62
N LEU A 127 -6.05 -0.09 8.15
CA LEU A 127 -6.82 0.91 8.89
C LEU A 127 -7.35 0.35 10.22
N SER A 128 -7.81 -0.90 10.21
CA SER A 128 -8.33 -1.56 11.41
C SER A 128 -7.27 -1.75 12.50
N ILE A 129 -6.04 -2.12 12.13
CA ILE A 129 -4.89 -2.20 13.05
C ILE A 129 -4.59 -0.81 13.61
N GLY A 130 -4.51 0.21 12.75
CA GLY A 130 -4.25 1.58 13.19
C GLY A 130 -5.24 2.06 14.25
N VAL A 131 -6.54 1.87 14.01
CA VAL A 131 -7.58 2.20 14.98
C VAL A 131 -7.42 1.38 16.27
N SER A 132 -7.25 0.07 16.14
CA SER A 132 -7.11 -0.82 17.31
C SER A 132 -5.95 -0.38 18.22
N VAL A 133 -4.79 -0.07 17.64
CA VAL A 133 -3.60 0.34 18.40
C VAL A 133 -3.76 1.71 19.04
N VAL A 134 -4.35 2.69 18.33
CA VAL A 134 -4.60 4.03 18.89
C VAL A 134 -5.55 3.96 20.08
N TYR A 135 -6.66 3.23 19.96
CA TYR A 135 -7.63 3.09 21.04
C TYR A 135 -7.11 2.23 22.19
N LEU A 136 -6.28 1.23 21.89
CA LEU A 136 -5.57 0.48 22.93
C LEU A 136 -4.68 1.42 23.73
N GLY A 137 -3.92 2.30 23.06
CA GLY A 137 -3.11 3.35 23.69
C GLY A 137 -3.93 4.29 24.56
N LYS A 138 -5.05 4.81 24.05
CA LYS A 138 -5.96 5.64 24.86
C LYS A 138 -6.46 4.91 26.10
N SER A 139 -6.80 3.62 25.98
CA SER A 139 -7.37 2.85 27.08
C SER A 139 -6.43 2.62 28.26
N VAL A 140 -5.12 2.59 28.00
CA VAL A 140 -4.07 2.44 29.03
C VAL A 140 -3.33 3.75 29.30
N ASN A 141 -3.93 4.89 28.93
CA ASN A 141 -3.34 6.23 29.08
C ASN A 141 -1.90 6.32 28.52
N TYR A 142 -1.66 5.65 27.39
CA TYR A 142 -0.38 5.57 26.71
C TYR A 142 0.81 5.18 27.61
N LEU A 143 0.60 4.36 28.65
CA LEU A 143 1.66 3.94 29.59
C LEU A 143 2.50 5.13 30.07
N GLU A 144 1.87 6.06 30.79
CA GLU A 144 2.51 7.27 31.34
C GLU A 144 3.08 8.21 30.26
N GLY A 145 2.44 8.26 29.08
CA GLY A 145 2.84 9.14 27.98
C GLY A 145 3.90 8.56 27.04
N ASN A 146 4.20 7.26 27.13
CA ASN A 146 5.03 6.56 26.15
C ASN A 146 4.23 6.23 24.86
N TYR A 147 4.01 7.25 24.04
CA TYR A 147 3.40 7.10 22.71
C TYR A 147 4.24 6.20 21.77
N GLY A 148 5.56 6.13 21.97
CA GLY A 148 6.47 5.34 21.12
C GLY A 148 6.19 3.85 21.16
N ALA A 149 5.81 3.31 22.32
CA ALA A 149 5.49 1.89 22.48
C ALA A 149 4.32 1.43 21.60
N PHE A 150 3.27 2.26 21.44
CA PHE A 150 2.12 1.94 20.60
C PHE A 150 2.45 2.00 19.12
N TRP A 151 3.25 2.98 18.69
CA TRP A 151 3.74 3.02 17.32
C TRP A 151 4.63 1.82 16.99
N LEU A 152 5.49 1.39 17.92
CA LEU A 152 6.26 0.15 17.78
C LEU A 152 5.36 -1.08 17.70
N LEU A 153 4.32 -1.15 18.52
CA LEU A 153 3.34 -2.24 18.47
C LEU A 153 2.66 -2.31 17.10
N ALA A 154 2.24 -1.16 16.54
CA ALA A 154 1.70 -1.10 15.18
C ALA A 154 2.72 -1.58 14.14
N THR A 155 3.98 -1.14 14.22
CA THR A 155 5.07 -1.60 13.34
C THR A 155 5.25 -3.11 13.42
N CYS A 156 5.25 -3.71 14.62
CA CYS A 156 5.35 -5.14 14.80
C CYS A 156 4.15 -5.87 14.17
N CYS A 157 2.92 -5.39 14.40
CA CYS A 157 1.71 -5.97 13.80
C CYS A 157 1.78 -5.95 12.26
N TYR A 158 2.12 -4.80 11.66
CA TYR A 158 2.27 -4.68 10.21
C TYR A 158 3.40 -5.53 9.65
N GLY A 159 4.53 -5.64 10.36
CA GLY A 159 5.66 -6.48 9.96
C GLY A 159 5.33 -7.97 9.97
N ILE A 160 4.70 -8.47 11.04
CA ILE A 160 4.27 -9.88 11.15
C ILE A 160 3.23 -10.22 10.09
N LEU A 161 2.24 -9.35 9.88
CA LEU A 161 1.22 -9.56 8.86
C LEU A 161 1.78 -9.40 7.45
N GLY A 162 2.69 -8.45 7.22
CA GLY A 162 3.39 -8.25 5.95
C GLY A 162 4.29 -9.43 5.59
N ALA A 163 4.90 -10.06 6.60
CA ALA A 163 5.59 -11.33 6.45
C ALA A 163 4.59 -12.43 6.06
N THR A 164 3.65 -12.78 6.94
CA THR A 164 2.72 -13.91 6.72
C THR A 164 1.89 -13.81 5.44
N LEU A 165 1.38 -12.63 5.10
CA LEU A 165 0.44 -12.41 3.99
C LEU A 165 1.12 -11.92 2.71
N HIS A 166 2.44 -11.68 2.76
CA HIS A 166 3.28 -11.25 1.64
C HIS A 166 2.81 -9.96 0.93
N SER A 167 1.99 -9.08 1.54
CA SER A 167 1.48 -7.87 0.86
C SER A 167 2.49 -6.72 0.87
N ARG A 168 2.62 -6.00 -0.26
CA ARG A 168 3.46 -4.78 -0.35
C ARG A 168 2.93 -3.65 0.52
N LEU A 169 1.61 -3.52 0.62
CA LEU A 169 0.97 -2.46 1.38
C LEU A 169 1.28 -2.58 2.89
N LEU A 170 1.25 -3.80 3.44
CA LEU A 170 1.58 -4.03 4.86
C LEU A 170 3.04 -3.69 5.18
N TRP A 171 3.97 -3.99 4.26
CA TRP A 171 5.37 -3.58 4.39
C TRP A 171 5.54 -2.05 4.35
N LEU A 172 4.81 -1.36 3.46
CA LEU A 172 4.79 0.11 3.43
C LEU A 172 4.27 0.68 4.75
N SER A 173 3.16 0.14 5.27
CA SER A 173 2.58 0.58 6.55
C SER A 173 3.52 0.33 7.74
N MET A 174 4.26 -0.79 7.75
CA MET A 174 5.29 -1.07 8.75
C MET A 174 6.37 0.01 8.74
N LEU A 175 6.92 0.33 7.57
CA LEU A 175 7.97 1.36 7.44
C LEU A 175 7.45 2.75 7.82
N LEU A 176 6.23 3.08 7.38
CA LEU A 176 5.57 4.33 7.72
C LEU A 176 5.41 4.50 9.24
N CYS A 177 5.10 3.42 9.97
CA CYS A 177 4.95 3.46 11.43
C CYS A 177 6.29 3.37 12.17
N LEU A 178 7.30 2.75 11.57
CA LEU A 178 8.62 2.60 12.18
C LEU A 178 9.30 3.96 12.40
N ILE A 179 9.12 4.91 11.48
CA ILE A 179 9.70 6.26 11.57
C ILE A 179 9.21 7.01 12.84
N PRO A 180 7.90 7.27 13.04
CA PRO A 180 7.41 7.93 14.23
C PRO A 180 7.63 7.11 15.51
N ALA A 181 7.62 5.77 15.41
CA ALA A 181 7.96 4.90 16.53
C ALA A 181 9.39 5.16 17.04
N TYR A 182 10.36 5.19 16.13
CA TYR A 182 11.76 5.45 16.45
C TYR A 182 11.97 6.87 16.99
N ILE A 183 11.35 7.88 16.35
CA ILE A 183 11.39 9.26 16.84
C ILE A 183 10.90 9.32 18.29
N LYS A 184 9.67 8.87 18.55
CA LYS A 184 9.07 8.94 19.88
C LYS A 184 9.81 8.12 20.93
N LEU A 185 10.34 6.95 20.57
CA LEU A 185 11.18 6.16 21.48
C LEU A 185 12.46 6.92 21.87
N THR A 186 13.15 7.54 20.91
CA THR A 186 14.36 8.32 21.24
C THR A 186 14.04 9.54 22.09
N TYR A 187 12.93 10.24 21.86
CA TYR A 187 12.51 11.36 22.71
C TYR A 187 12.16 10.91 24.13
N TYR A 188 11.46 9.78 24.27
CA TYR A 188 11.14 9.20 25.58
C TYR A 188 12.40 8.84 26.36
N LEU A 189 13.38 8.18 25.73
CA LEU A 189 14.65 7.81 26.37
C LEU A 189 15.52 9.02 26.74
N THR A 190 15.30 10.18 26.13
CA THR A 190 16.08 11.40 26.38
C THR A 190 15.37 12.40 27.30
N ASN A 191 14.18 12.07 27.83
CA ASN A 191 13.34 13.02 28.57
C ASN A 191 13.18 14.37 27.83
N ASP A 192 12.78 14.30 26.55
CA ASP A 192 12.55 15.45 25.67
C ASP A 192 13.78 16.30 25.31
N ALA A 193 15.00 15.87 25.63
CA ALA A 193 16.19 16.60 25.19
C ALA A 193 16.38 16.52 23.65
N SER A 194 16.87 17.62 23.08
CA SER A 194 17.09 17.76 21.63
C SER A 194 18.19 16.84 21.08
N LEU A 195 19.05 16.31 21.94
CA LEU A 195 20.23 15.51 21.61
C LEU A 195 20.17 14.15 22.30
N PHE A 196 20.07 13.07 21.53
CA PHE A 196 20.10 11.68 22.00
C PHE A 196 21.47 11.16 21.63
N LEU A 197 22.25 10.74 22.62
CA LEU A 197 23.66 10.34 22.43
C LEU A 197 24.52 11.45 21.77
N GLY A 198 24.16 12.73 21.95
CA GLY A 198 24.83 13.85 21.29
C GLY A 198 24.47 14.04 19.80
N MET A 199 23.51 13.27 19.27
CA MET A 199 23.09 13.32 17.87
C MET A 199 21.82 14.16 17.68
N ASN A 200 21.85 15.02 16.65
CA ASN A 200 20.67 15.74 16.18
C ASN A 200 19.65 14.79 15.50
N LEU A 201 18.41 15.25 15.33
CA LEU A 201 17.34 14.44 14.72
C LEU A 201 17.69 13.90 13.31
N PRO A 202 18.28 14.70 12.39
CA PRO A 202 18.73 14.20 11.08
C PRO A 202 19.71 13.02 11.17
N CYS A 203 20.71 13.09 12.05
CA CYS A 203 21.69 12.02 12.23
C CYS A 203 21.05 10.74 12.77
N ARG A 204 20.05 10.84 13.66
CA ARG A 204 19.29 9.69 14.15
C ARG A 204 18.53 9.00 13.00
N MET A 205 17.89 9.77 12.13
CA MET A 205 17.18 9.22 10.96
C MET A 205 18.13 8.57 9.96
N ALA A 206 19.31 9.18 9.73
CA ALA A 206 20.34 8.59 8.88
C ALA A 206 20.84 7.24 9.43
N LEU A 207 21.01 7.12 10.75
CA LEU A 207 21.37 5.87 11.40
C LEU A 207 20.28 4.81 11.22
N LEU A 208 19.01 5.15 11.43
CA LEU A 208 17.90 4.24 11.17
C LEU A 208 17.87 3.76 9.71
N GLY A 209 18.08 4.67 8.75
CA GLY A 209 18.19 4.33 7.33
C GLY A 209 19.35 3.36 7.05
N ALA A 210 20.53 3.61 7.64
CA ALA A 210 21.67 2.72 7.51
C ALA A 210 21.40 1.32 8.09
N VAL A 211 20.75 1.24 9.25
CA VAL A 211 20.34 -0.04 9.87
C VAL A 211 19.35 -0.79 8.98
N LEU A 212 18.36 -0.10 8.40
CA LEU A 212 17.41 -0.71 7.48
C LEU A 212 18.08 -1.24 6.20
N VAL A 213 19.06 -0.51 5.65
CA VAL A 213 19.84 -0.97 4.50
C VAL A 213 20.69 -2.18 4.85
N LEU A 214 21.34 -2.19 6.02
CA LEU A 214 22.13 -3.33 6.50
C LEU A 214 21.25 -4.56 6.73
N LEU A 215 20.07 -4.39 7.33
CA LEU A 215 19.08 -5.46 7.49
C LEU A 215 18.62 -5.99 6.14
N ALA A 216 18.26 -5.09 5.20
CA ALA A 216 17.87 -5.48 3.86
C ALA A 216 18.99 -6.23 3.13
N TRP A 217 20.25 -5.83 3.34
CA TRP A 217 21.40 -6.53 2.79
C TRP A 217 21.58 -7.90 3.44
N GLY A 218 21.53 -8.01 4.77
CA GLY A 218 21.61 -9.28 5.50
C GLY A 218 20.51 -10.28 5.12
N LEU A 219 19.29 -9.79 4.90
CA LEU A 219 18.17 -10.60 4.39
C LEU A 219 18.43 -11.18 2.99
N ARG A 220 19.33 -10.61 2.17
CA ARG A 220 19.73 -11.18 0.87
C ARG A 220 20.58 -12.45 1.01
N TRP A 221 21.28 -12.60 2.14
CA TRP A 221 22.20 -13.71 2.39
C TRP A 221 21.48 -14.96 2.91
N LEU A 222 20.20 -14.87 3.28
CA LEU A 222 19.37 -16.01 3.69
C LEU A 222 18.71 -16.67 2.45
N PRO A 223 19.14 -17.87 2.02
CA PRO A 223 18.69 -18.49 0.77
C PRO A 223 17.23 -18.97 0.79
N VAL A 224 16.61 -19.07 1.97
CA VAL A 224 15.28 -19.70 2.14
C VAL A 224 14.11 -18.75 1.84
N HIS A 225 14.32 -17.43 1.72
CA HIS A 225 13.23 -16.44 1.53
C HIS A 225 13.43 -15.51 0.31
N GLN A 226 14.36 -15.87 -0.58
CA GLN A 226 15.06 -14.95 -1.50
C GLN A 226 14.22 -14.41 -2.68
N LYS A 227 13.15 -15.09 -3.11
CA LYS A 227 12.44 -14.71 -4.36
C LYS A 227 11.19 -13.83 -4.18
N CYS A 228 10.53 -13.82 -3.02
CA CYS A 228 9.22 -13.15 -2.88
C CYS A 228 9.25 -11.88 -2.01
N TYR A 229 10.07 -11.88 -0.96
CA TYR A 229 10.16 -10.75 -0.03
C TYR A 229 11.08 -9.66 -0.53
N LEU A 230 12.21 -10.03 -1.13
CA LEU A 230 13.28 -9.10 -1.50
C LEU A 230 12.90 -8.18 -2.67
N GLU A 231 12.22 -8.69 -3.70
CA GLU A 231 11.74 -7.85 -4.82
C GLU A 231 10.69 -6.82 -4.35
N ARG A 232 9.83 -7.22 -3.40
CA ARG A 232 8.79 -6.36 -2.85
C ARG A 232 9.36 -5.31 -1.90
N TRP A 233 10.34 -5.70 -1.07
CA TRP A 233 11.11 -4.78 -0.24
C TRP A 233 11.88 -3.76 -1.08
N LEU A 234 12.57 -4.21 -2.14
CA LEU A 234 13.32 -3.32 -3.01
C LEU A 234 12.40 -2.40 -3.81
N ALA A 235 11.25 -2.89 -4.28
CA ALA A 235 10.25 -2.04 -4.92
C ALA A 235 9.74 -0.95 -3.96
N VAL A 236 9.52 -1.28 -2.69
CA VAL A 236 9.09 -0.31 -1.66
C VAL A 236 10.17 0.71 -1.36
N VAL A 237 11.42 0.28 -1.16
CA VAL A 237 12.56 1.19 -0.96
C VAL A 237 12.79 2.08 -2.18
N HIS A 238 12.61 1.55 -3.39
CA HIS A 238 12.72 2.32 -4.63
C HIS A 238 11.58 3.32 -4.81
N TYR A 239 10.37 2.98 -4.36
CA TYR A 239 9.21 3.89 -4.36
C TYR A 239 9.41 5.02 -3.34
N PHE A 240 9.95 4.72 -2.17
CA PHE A 240 10.30 5.71 -1.15
C PHE A 240 11.39 6.67 -1.66
N ARG A 241 12.42 6.13 -2.33
CA ARG A 241 13.48 6.91 -2.97
C ARG A 241 12.99 7.83 -4.09
N LEU A 242 11.91 7.45 -4.78
CA LEU A 242 11.25 8.27 -5.81
C LEU A 242 10.33 9.33 -5.20
N ALA A 243 9.61 9.00 -4.12
CA ALA A 243 8.76 9.95 -3.41
C ALA A 243 9.57 11.08 -2.78
N ASP A 244 10.73 10.77 -2.18
CA ASP A 244 11.65 11.79 -1.63
C ASP A 244 12.27 12.69 -2.71
N PHE A 245 12.36 12.22 -3.97
CA PHE A 245 12.93 13.00 -5.08
C PHE A 245 11.92 13.93 -5.76
N TYR A 246 10.61 13.71 -5.56
CA TYR A 246 9.54 14.56 -6.10
C TYR A 246 8.97 15.56 -5.09
N PHE A 247 9.33 15.44 -3.81
CA PHE A 247 8.85 16.31 -2.72
C PHE A 247 9.89 17.33 -2.22
N TRP A 248 10.96 17.55 -2.97
CA TRP A 248 11.92 18.65 -2.80
C TRP A 248 12.04 19.48 -4.08
#